data_AF-A8XQ58-F1
#
_entry.id   AF-A8XQ58-F1
#
_cell.length_a   1.000
_cell.length_b   1.000
_cell.length_c   1.000
_cell.angle_alpha   90.00
_cell.angle_beta   90.00
_cell.angle_gamma   90.00
#
_symmetry.space_group_name_H-M   'P 1'
#
loop_
_entity.id
_entity.type
_entity.pdbx_description
1 polymer ?
#
loop_
_entity_poly.entity_id
_entity_poly.type
_entity_poly.pdbx_seq_one_letter_code
_entity_poly.pdbx_strand_id
1 'polypeptide(L)'
;MRTSSTNSMMIGIAICDLIVLSENVYDRIQKYWFFGSQNPCINKYNYWYMYSLLIGDFLQTVFERASFWLGAFLALIRLVIMKKAGTTFKISEPLYGYLLILFLVCLSFAHSLYFYRGYSMAQWDTWKPEETQFSVHYEPNFE
;
A
#
# COMPACT_ATOMS: atom_id res chain seq x y z
N MET A 1 2.48 14.64 30.60
CA MET A 1 1.71 14.49 29.33
C MET A 1 0.75 13.32 29.52
N ARG A 2 -0.57 13.52 29.42
CA ARG A 2 -1.54 12.45 29.74
C ARG A 2 -1.54 11.42 28.60
N THR A 3 -0.96 10.25 28.82
CA THR A 3 -1.04 9.12 27.89
C THR A 3 -2.48 8.62 27.87
N SER A 4 -3.13 8.69 26.72
CA SER A 4 -4.54 8.32 26.53
C SER A 4 -4.66 7.47 25.27
N SER A 5 -5.69 6.63 25.18
CA SER A 5 -6.08 5.90 23.97
C SER A 5 -6.09 6.76 22.70
N THR A 6 -6.47 8.03 22.81
CA THR A 6 -6.40 9.01 21.71
C THR A 6 -4.97 9.12 21.13
N ASN A 7 -3.94 9.12 21.97
CA ASN A 7 -2.55 9.25 21.54
C ASN A 7 -2.06 7.99 20.84
N SER A 8 -2.40 6.79 21.34
CA SER A 8 -2.04 5.54 20.66
C SER A 8 -2.75 5.41 19.32
N MET A 9 -4.02 5.83 19.23
CA MET A 9 -4.75 5.88 17.96
C MET A 9 -4.15 6.86 16.95
N MET A 10 -3.75 8.06 17.38
CA MET A 10 -3.07 9.01 16.49
C MET A 10 -1.75 8.46 15.95
N ILE A 11 -0.98 7.72 16.77
CA ILE A 11 0.23 7.03 16.30
C ILE A 11 -0.12 5.96 15.26
N GLY A 12 -1.18 5.17 15.50
CA GLY A 12 -1.65 4.15 14.56
C GLY A 12 -2.03 4.75 13.19
N ILE A 13 -2.77 5.85 13.18
CA ILE A 13 -3.15 6.58 11.96
C ILE A 13 -1.89 7.08 11.24
N ALA A 14 -0.97 7.73 11.96
CA ALA A 14 0.26 8.24 11.36
C ALA A 14 1.12 7.14 10.71
N ILE A 15 1.18 5.95 11.31
CA ILE A 15 1.88 4.80 10.72
C ILE A 15 1.17 4.32 9.45
N CYS A 16 -0.16 4.23 9.46
CA CYS A 16 -0.93 3.83 8.28
C CYS A 16 -0.69 4.81 7.12
N ASP A 17 -0.76 6.11 7.40
CA ASP A 17 -0.56 7.17 6.40
C ASP A 17 0.87 7.16 5.84
N LEU A 18 1.87 6.91 6.69
CA LEU A 18 3.27 6.81 6.27
C LEU A 18 3.49 5.60 5.35
N ILE A 19 2.86 4.46 5.63
CA ILE A 19 2.94 3.27 4.77
C ILE A 19 2.32 3.57 3.41
N VAL A 20 1.10 4.11 3.38
CA VAL A 20 0.40 4.47 2.12
C VAL A 20 1.21 5.46 1.29
N LEU A 21 1.78 6.48 1.94
CA LEU A 21 2.63 7.45 1.25
C LEU A 21 3.93 6.80 0.74
N SER A 22 4.53 5.89 1.50
CA SER A 22 5.75 5.19 1.07
C SER A 22 5.52 4.31 -0.17
N GLU A 23 4.38 3.62 -0.26
CA GLU A 23 3.99 2.82 -1.42
C GLU A 23 3.78 3.71 -2.66
N ASN A 24 3.08 4.83 -2.49
CA ASN A 24 2.87 5.81 -3.58
C ASN A 24 4.19 6.39 -4.10
N VAL A 25 5.14 6.67 -3.20
CA VAL A 25 6.47 7.15 -3.58
C VAL A 25 7.24 6.06 -4.30
N TYR A 26 7.19 4.82 -3.81
CA TYR A 26 7.84 3.67 -4.43
C TYR A 26 7.34 3.45 -5.87
N ASP A 27 6.02 3.41 -6.09
CA ASP A 27 5.44 3.23 -7.43
C ASP A 27 5.88 4.36 -8.39
N ARG A 28 5.81 5.62 -7.94
CA ARG A 28 6.21 6.77 -8.77
C ARG A 28 7.69 6.74 -9.11
N ILE A 29 8.56 6.43 -8.16
CA ILE A 29 10.00 6.35 -8.41
C ILE A 29 10.27 5.23 -9.41
N GLN A 30 9.73 4.03 -9.22
CA GLN A 30 9.93 2.92 -10.15
C GLN A 30 9.44 3.27 -11.56
N LYS A 31 8.21 3.80 -11.66
CA LYS A 31 7.58 4.12 -12.94
C LYS A 31 8.29 5.24 -13.71
N TYR A 32 8.69 6.33 -13.04
CA TYR A 32 9.27 7.50 -13.71
C TYR A 32 10.80 7.46 -13.81
N TRP A 33 11.51 7.01 -12.78
CA TRP A 33 12.98 7.01 -12.79
C TRP A 33 13.58 5.77 -13.44
N PHE A 34 13.06 4.58 -13.14
CA PHE A 34 13.65 3.33 -13.61
C PHE A 34 13.08 2.89 -14.96
N PHE A 35 11.75 2.89 -15.10
CA PHE A 35 11.07 2.44 -16.33
C PHE A 35 10.63 3.56 -17.26
N GLY A 36 10.80 4.82 -16.85
CA GLY A 36 10.51 6.01 -17.64
C GLY A 36 11.60 6.33 -18.68
N SER A 37 12.82 5.82 -18.48
CA SER A 37 13.84 5.83 -19.53
C SER A 37 13.44 4.82 -20.61
N GLN A 38 13.31 5.25 -21.87
CA GLN A 38 12.93 4.39 -23.01
C GLN A 38 14.08 3.44 -23.41
N ASN A 39 14.66 2.72 -22.45
CA ASN A 39 15.68 1.71 -22.70
C ASN A 39 14.99 0.39 -23.08
N PRO A 40 15.08 -0.08 -24.34
CA PRO A 40 14.46 -1.33 -24.79
C PRO A 40 15.08 -2.57 -24.12
N CYS A 41 16.27 -2.44 -23.54
CA CYS A 41 17.01 -3.51 -22.87
C CYS A 41 16.52 -3.80 -21.43
N ILE A 42 15.58 -3.03 -20.88
CA ILE A 42 15.09 -3.22 -19.51
C ILE A 42 13.73 -3.92 -19.55
N ASN A 43 13.63 -5.07 -18.89
CA ASN A 43 12.36 -5.76 -18.74
C ASN A 43 11.44 -5.02 -17.76
N LYS A 44 10.46 -4.27 -18.30
CA LYS A 44 9.42 -3.56 -17.55
C LYS A 44 8.42 -4.47 -16.83
N TYR A 45 8.39 -5.76 -17.20
CA TYR A 45 7.44 -6.75 -16.71
C TYR A 45 8.12 -7.89 -15.96
N ASN A 46 9.21 -7.59 -15.25
CA ASN A 46 9.87 -8.57 -14.41
C ASN A 46 8.88 -9.11 -13.36
N TYR A 47 8.84 -10.43 -13.16
CA TYR A 47 7.91 -11.09 -12.24
C TYR A 47 8.00 -10.50 -10.82
N TRP A 48 9.22 -10.30 -10.31
CA TRP A 48 9.46 -9.71 -8.99
C TRP A 48 8.93 -8.28 -8.86
N TYR A 49 9.00 -7.49 -9.92
CA TYR A 49 8.47 -6.13 -9.94
C TYR A 49 6.94 -6.10 -10.01
N MET A 50 6.35 -6.95 -10.85
CA MET A 50 4.89 -7.08 -10.92
C MET A 50 4.31 -7.62 -9.60
N TYR A 51 5.03 -8.54 -8.95
CA TYR A 51 4.66 -9.04 -7.63
C TYR A 51 4.80 -7.95 -6.55
N SER A 52 5.86 -7.13 -6.59
CA SER A 52 6.03 -6.01 -5.65
C SER A 52 4.96 -4.92 -5.83
N LEU A 53 4.53 -4.65 -7.06
CA LEU A 53 3.41 -3.76 -7.33
C LEU A 53 2.08 -4.32 -6.79
N LEU A 54 1.83 -5.61 -6.98
CA LEU A 54 0.60 -6.25 -6.48
C LEU A 54 0.53 -6.21 -4.95
N ILE A 55 1.63 -6.54 -4.27
CA ILE A 55 1.65 -6.49 -2.79
C ILE A 55 1.54 -5.05 -2.28
N GLY A 56 2.17 -4.09 -2.96
CA GLY A 56 2.09 -2.66 -2.62
C GLY A 56 0.67 -2.11 -2.76
N ASP A 57 0.00 -2.41 -3.88
CA ASP A 57 -1.40 -2.02 -4.12
C ASP A 57 -2.36 -2.64 -3.09
N PHE A 58 -2.12 -3.92 -2.74
CA PHE A 58 -2.84 -4.59 -1.67
C PHE A 58 -2.62 -3.91 -0.30
N LEU A 59 -1.37 -3.63 0.07
CA LEU A 59 -1.01 -2.95 1.32
C LEU A 59 -1.65 -1.56 1.38
N GLN A 60 -1.52 -0.77 0.32
CA GLN A 60 -2.12 0.55 0.20
C GLN A 60 -3.64 0.49 0.46
N THR A 61 -4.34 -0.42 -0.22
CA THR A 61 -5.79 -0.59 -0.07
C THR A 61 -6.20 -0.96 1.36
N VAL A 62 -5.41 -1.82 2.03
CA VAL A 62 -5.65 -2.22 3.43
C VAL A 62 -5.45 -1.04 4.38
N PHE A 63 -4.32 -0.33 4.26
CA PHE A 63 -3.96 0.73 5.19
C PHE A 63 -4.77 2.02 4.99
N GLU A 64 -5.17 2.36 3.76
CA GLU A 64 -6.09 3.48 3.51
C GLU A 64 -7.45 3.26 4.19
N ARG A 65 -8.01 2.05 4.01
CA ARG A 65 -9.27 1.68 4.67
C ARG A 65 -9.12 1.65 6.18
N ALA A 66 -8.04 1.06 6.70
CA ALA A 66 -7.77 1.02 8.13
C ALA A 66 -7.64 2.43 8.73
N SER A 67 -6.91 3.34 8.06
CA SER A 67 -6.74 4.74 8.47
C SER A 67 -8.07 5.49 8.53
N PHE A 68 -8.94 5.30 7.53
CA PHE A 68 -10.29 5.87 7.52
C PHE A 68 -11.13 5.41 8.73
N TRP A 69 -11.17 4.09 8.99
CA TRP A 69 -11.89 3.56 10.13
C TRP A 69 -11.29 4.01 11.46
N LEU A 70 -9.96 4.04 11.58
CA LEU A 70 -9.27 4.55 12.76
C LEU A 70 -9.61 6.00 13.06
N GLY A 71 -9.66 6.85 12.03
CA GLY A 71 -10.12 8.24 12.15
C GLY A 71 -11.56 8.35 12.64
N ALA A 72 -12.47 7.52 12.12
CA ALA A 72 -13.86 7.48 12.57
C ALA A 72 -13.98 7.07 14.05
N PHE A 73 -13.28 6.00 14.46
CA PHE A 73 -13.27 5.55 15.87
C PHE A 73 -12.62 6.57 16.80
N LEU A 74 -11.60 7.31 16.34
CA LEU A 74 -10.97 8.39 17.10
C LEU A 74 -11.99 9.49 17.44
N ALA A 75 -12.79 9.91 16.46
CA ALA A 75 -13.85 10.90 16.66
C ALA A 75 -14.93 10.38 17.62
N LEU A 76 -15.34 9.12 17.48
CA LEU A 76 -16.32 8.48 18.37
C LEU A 76 -15.81 8.42 19.81
N ILE A 77 -14.55 8.02 20.02
CA ILE A 77 -13.94 7.97 21.36
C ILE A 77 -13.88 9.36 21.98
N ARG A 78 -13.51 10.39 21.22
CA ARG A 78 -13.56 11.78 21.70
C ARG A 78 -14.97 12.20 22.12
N LEU A 79 -15.99 11.87 21.33
CA LEU A 79 -17.39 12.17 21.66
C LEU A 79 -17.82 11.46 22.94
N VAL A 80 -17.49 10.17 23.08
CA VAL A 80 -17.82 9.36 24.26
C VAL A 80 -17.13 9.89 25.51
N ILE A 81 -15.85 10.24 25.44
CA ILE A 81 -15.11 10.84 26.56
C ILE A 81 -15.75 12.17 26.99
N MET A 82 -16.12 13.01 26.03
CA MET A 82 -16.71 14.33 26.30
C MET A 82 -18.13 14.23 26.87
N LYS A 83 -18.92 13.23 26.44
CA LYS A 83 -20.30 13.00 26.90
C LYS A 83 -20.41 12.21 28.21
N LYS A 84 -19.46 11.33 28.50
CA LYS A 84 -19.41 10.45 29.70
C LYS A 84 -18.11 10.70 30.46
N ALA A 85 -17.89 11.96 30.85
CA ALA A 85 -16.78 12.35 31.70
C ALA A 85 -16.95 11.73 33.11
N GLY A 86 -16.32 10.58 33.35
CA GLY A 86 -16.29 9.93 34.68
C GLY A 86 -16.34 8.40 34.65
N THR A 87 -17.07 7.78 33.72
CA THR A 87 -17.21 6.30 33.65
C THR A 87 -16.26 5.64 32.65
N THR A 88 -15.53 6.43 31.87
CA THR A 88 -14.76 6.00 30.68
C THR A 88 -13.27 5.77 30.96
N PHE A 89 -12.90 5.49 32.22
CA PHE A 89 -11.50 5.21 32.61
C PHE A 89 -10.88 4.06 31.79
N LYS A 90 -11.64 2.98 31.55
CA LYS A 90 -11.17 1.82 30.75
C LYS A 90 -10.97 2.14 29.26
N ILE A 91 -11.82 3.01 28.68
CA ILE A 91 -11.73 3.40 27.25
C ILE A 91 -10.58 4.39 27.03
N SER A 92 -10.19 5.10 28.08
CA SER A 92 -9.09 6.04 28.06
C SER A 92 -7.72 5.35 28.12
N GLU A 93 -7.66 4.06 28.45
CA GLU A 93 -6.41 3.30 28.55
C GLU A 93 -5.75 3.11 27.18
N PRO A 94 -4.41 3.31 27.09
CA PRO A 94 -3.69 3.20 25.83
C PRO A 94 -3.73 1.80 25.21
N LEU A 95 -3.80 0.75 26.04
CA LEU A 95 -3.94 -0.65 25.63
C LEU A 95 -5.18 -0.89 24.78
N TYR A 96 -6.31 -0.28 25.15
CA TYR A 96 -7.54 -0.39 24.38
C TYR A 96 -7.39 0.21 22.98
N GLY A 97 -6.67 1.34 22.87
CA GLY A 97 -6.35 1.95 21.57
C GLY A 97 -5.52 1.02 20.67
N TYR A 98 -4.50 0.35 21.21
CA TYR A 98 -3.70 -0.61 20.44
C TYR A 98 -4.49 -1.85 20.00
N LEU A 99 -5.34 -2.40 20.88
CA LEU A 99 -6.23 -3.51 20.53
C LEU A 99 -7.21 -3.12 19.42
N LEU A 100 -7.74 -1.90 19.47
CA LEU A 100 -8.66 -1.38 18.46
C LEU A 100 -7.96 -1.17 17.11
N ILE A 101 -6.72 -0.68 17.11
CA ILE A 101 -5.88 -0.61 15.90
C ILE A 101 -5.67 -2.00 15.31
N LEU A 102 -5.22 -2.96 16.12
CA LEU A 102 -4.99 -4.34 15.67
C LEU A 102 -6.26 -4.92 15.04
N PHE A 103 -7.40 -4.78 15.71
CA PHE A 103 -8.68 -5.29 15.24
C PHE A 103 -9.09 -4.70 13.88
N LEU A 104 -8.98 -3.37 13.71
CA LEU A 104 -9.36 -2.71 12.45
C LEU A 104 -8.43 -3.04 11.30
N VAL A 105 -7.13 -3.19 11.56
CA VAL A 105 -6.16 -3.64 10.56
C VAL A 105 -6.47 -5.08 10.15
N CYS A 106 -6.73 -5.98 11.10
CA CYS A 106 -7.11 -7.36 10.79
C CYS A 106 -8.40 -7.45 9.98
N LEU A 107 -9.41 -6.63 10.32
CA LEU A 107 -10.67 -6.57 9.56
C LEU A 107 -10.45 -6.07 8.13
N SER A 108 -9.64 -5.02 7.98
CA SER A 108 -9.29 -4.44 6.66
C SER A 108 -8.48 -5.42 5.82
N PHE A 109 -7.58 -6.17 6.44
CA PHE A 109 -6.80 -7.23 5.80
C PHE A 109 -7.69 -8.39 5.35
N ALA A 110 -8.58 -8.89 6.21
CA ALA A 110 -9.49 -9.98 5.87
C ALA A 110 -10.43 -9.59 4.71
N HIS A 111 -10.96 -8.37 4.73
CA HIS A 111 -11.79 -7.85 3.65
C HIS A 111 -11.01 -7.74 2.33
N SER A 112 -9.78 -7.25 2.38
CA SER A 112 -8.94 -7.13 1.19
C SER A 112 -8.52 -8.50 0.67
N LEU A 113 -8.20 -9.45 1.54
CA LEU A 113 -7.90 -10.84 1.15
C LEU A 113 -9.11 -11.49 0.47
N TYR A 114 -10.32 -11.25 0.98
CA TYR A 114 -11.55 -11.72 0.35
C TYR A 114 -11.71 -11.15 -1.07
N PHE A 115 -11.41 -9.87 -1.28
CA PHE A 115 -11.45 -9.23 -2.59
C PHE A 115 -10.38 -9.76 -3.55
N TYR A 116 -9.16 -9.98 -3.06
CA TYR A 116 -8.02 -10.41 -3.89
C TYR A 116 -7.95 -11.93 -4.11
N ARG A 117 -8.85 -12.74 -3.54
CA ARG A 117 -8.88 -14.20 -3.70
C ARG A 117 -8.95 -14.69 -5.16
N GLY A 118 -9.42 -13.85 -6.09
CA GLY A 118 -9.57 -14.20 -7.51
C GLY A 118 -8.40 -13.86 -8.42
N TYR A 119 -7.34 -13.20 -7.92
CA TYR A 119 -6.22 -12.79 -8.76
C TYR A 119 -5.21 -13.94 -8.92
N SER A 120 -5.04 -14.41 -10.15
CA SER A 120 -4.01 -15.39 -10.54
C SER A 120 -3.02 -14.71 -11.48
N MET A 121 -1.73 -14.77 -11.14
CA MET A 121 -0.65 -14.31 -12.01
C MET A 121 -0.29 -15.44 -12.98
N ALA A 122 -0.80 -15.37 -14.22
CA ALA A 122 -0.43 -16.28 -15.29
C ALA A 122 0.70 -15.67 -16.12
N GLN A 123 1.74 -16.47 -16.41
CA GLN A 123 2.81 -16.06 -17.33
C GLN A 123 2.27 -16.08 -18.76
N TRP A 124 2.22 -14.92 -19.41
CA TRP A 124 1.71 -14.79 -20.78
C TRP A 124 2.78 -15.15 -21.82
N ASP A 125 4.02 -14.64 -21.68
CA ASP A 125 5.13 -14.88 -22.61
C ASP A 125 6.51 -14.75 -21.93
N THR A 126 7.57 -15.22 -22.61
CA THR A 126 8.96 -14.97 -22.18
C THR A 126 9.45 -13.66 -22.77
N TRP A 127 9.82 -12.71 -21.90
CA TRP A 127 10.38 -11.43 -22.34
C TRP A 127 11.72 -11.67 -23.07
N LYS A 128 11.84 -11.12 -24.27
CA LYS A 128 13.10 -11.02 -25.03
C LYS A 128 13.39 -9.54 -25.25
N PRO A 129 14.63 -9.08 -25.08
CA PRO A 129 15.00 -7.73 -25.47
C PRO A 129 14.75 -7.57 -26.98
N GLU A 130 14.20 -6.42 -27.37
CA GLU A 130 14.16 -6.04 -28.77
C GLU A 130 15.60 -6.05 -29.30
N GLU A 131 15.84 -6.76 -30.39
CA GLU A 131 17.19 -7.04 -30.87
C GLU A 131 18.02 -5.75 -30.89
N THR A 132 19.19 -5.80 -30.26
CA THR A 132 20.21 -4.77 -30.37
C THR A 132 20.32 -4.35 -31.82
N GLN A 133 20.19 -3.06 -32.11
CA GLN A 133 20.47 -2.44 -33.41
C GLN A 133 21.93 -2.67 -33.85
N PHE A 134 22.28 -3.92 -34.15
CA PHE A 134 23.51 -4.35 -34.79
C PHE A 134 23.16 -5.44 -35.80
N SER A 135 22.33 -5.07 -36.76
CA SER A 135 22.50 -5.55 -38.13
C SER A 135 22.25 -4.36 -39.04
N VAL A 136 23.33 -3.83 -39.59
CA VAL A 136 23.22 -2.99 -40.79
C VAL A 136 22.59 -3.90 -41.84
N HIS A 137 21.30 -3.69 -42.13
CA HIS A 137 20.64 -4.36 -43.22
C HIS A 137 21.17 -3.72 -44.51
N TYR A 138 22.15 -4.37 -45.15
CA TYR A 138 22.46 -4.08 -46.55
C TYR A 138 21.40 -4.78 -47.40
N GLU A 139 20.47 -4.02 -47.95
CA GLU A 139 19.67 -4.47 -49.10
C GLU A 139 20.57 -4.48 -50.35
N PRO A 140 20.42 -5.49 -51.24
CA PRO A 140 21.12 -5.48 -52.51
C PRO A 140 20.64 -4.30 -53.37
N ASN A 141 21.59 -3.47 -53.80
CA ASN A 141 21.37 -2.41 -54.77
C ASN A 141 20.70 -2.96 -56.04
N PHE A 142 19.72 -2.22 -56.55
CA PHE A 142 19.33 -2.25 -57.95
C PHE A 142 19.60 -0.87 -58.57
N GLU A 143 20.72 -0.79 -59.30
CA GLU A 143 20.85 -0.18 -60.63
C GLU A 143 22.12 -0.73 -61.32
#